data_AF-A0A507D2C0-F1
#
_entry.id   AF-A0A507D2C0-F1
#
_cell.length_a   1.000
_cell.length_b   1.000
_cell.length_c   1.000
_cell.angle_alpha   90.00
_cell.angle_beta   90.00
_cell.angle_gamma   90.00
#
_symmetry.space_group_name_H-M   'P 1'
#
loop_
_entity.id
_entity.type
_entity.pdbx_description
1 polymer ?
#
loop_
_entity_poly.entity_id
_entity_poly.type
_entity_poly.pdbx_seq_one_letter_code
_entity_poly.pdbx_strand_id
1 'polypeptide(L)'
;MDHPQWKRVRKLDLERCSEIRDPGFEKWRYPFTMDQQRAPISNAPANGHDSTISTSPINARQEFVLEELCLKDCAFLTDDAIISISLTCPLLRVLSLSFCCSFTETFAVSLVAGCPALEELDLSYCGVAVTDECLEILGKGLASSLDKLNLRNCVRITDAGLASLAEHALALREVWAASNAFA
;
A
#
# COMPACT_ATOMS: atom_id res chain seq x y z
N MET A 1 3.58 12.40 -15.06
CA MET A 1 4.36 13.06 -14.00
C MET A 1 5.70 12.34 -13.93
N ASP A 2 6.54 12.58 -14.93
CA ASP A 2 7.87 11.96 -15.00
C ASP A 2 8.87 13.02 -14.53
N HIS A 3 8.97 13.18 -13.20
CA HIS A 3 9.86 14.16 -12.61
C HIS A 3 11.00 13.44 -11.88
N PRO A 4 12.25 13.45 -12.38
CA PRO A 4 13.37 12.74 -11.74
C PRO A 4 13.66 13.13 -10.28
N GLN A 5 13.00 14.19 -9.79
CA GLN A 5 13.03 14.67 -8.41
C GLN A 5 12.31 13.73 -7.41
N TRP A 6 11.27 12.99 -7.82
CA TRP A 6 10.52 12.12 -6.89
C TRP A 6 11.32 10.90 -6.41
N LYS A 7 12.36 10.49 -7.16
CA LYS A 7 13.25 9.37 -6.81
C LYS A 7 14.05 9.56 -5.52
N ARG A 8 14.06 10.78 -4.96
CA ARG A 8 14.72 11.11 -3.69
C ARG A 8 13.74 11.49 -2.58
N VAL A 9 12.45 11.54 -2.89
CA VAL A 9 11.43 11.90 -1.92
C VAL A 9 11.29 10.74 -0.93
N ARG A 10 11.53 11.06 0.34
CA ARG A 10 11.36 10.13 1.46
C ARG A 10 10.02 10.31 2.14
N LYS A 11 9.44 11.52 2.08
CA LYS A 11 8.18 11.86 2.71
C LYS A 11 7.27 12.52 1.69
N LEU A 12 6.07 12.00 1.52
CA LEU A 12 5.08 12.53 0.61
C LEU A 12 3.75 12.68 1.34
N ASP A 13 3.24 13.91 1.39
CA ASP A 13 1.96 14.22 2.00
C ASP A 13 0.97 14.66 0.91
N LEU A 14 -0.13 13.94 0.81
CA LEU A 14 -1.22 14.15 -0.15
C LEU A 14 -2.55 14.23 0.61
N GLU A 15 -2.54 14.62 1.89
CA GLU A 15 -3.75 14.79 2.68
C GLU A 15 -4.77 15.67 1.92
N ARG A 16 -6.02 15.20 1.83
CA ARG A 16 -7.15 15.89 1.19
C ARG A 16 -6.96 16.19 -0.31
N CYS A 17 -6.06 15.50 -1.00
CA CYS A 17 -5.95 15.60 -2.45
C CYS A 17 -7.17 14.95 -3.14
N SER A 18 -8.25 15.71 -3.32
CA SER A 18 -9.53 15.23 -3.85
C SER A 18 -9.49 14.71 -5.29
N GLU A 19 -8.46 15.06 -6.06
CA GLU A 19 -8.25 14.56 -7.43
C GLU A 19 -7.43 13.26 -7.49
N ILE A 20 -6.86 12.82 -6.36
CA ILE A 20 -6.06 11.61 -6.34
C ILE A 20 -6.97 10.38 -6.36
N ARG A 21 -6.68 9.48 -7.30
CA ARG A 21 -7.40 8.24 -7.59
C ARG A 21 -6.40 7.16 -7.96
N ASP A 22 -6.83 5.91 -8.02
CA ASP A 22 -5.98 4.76 -8.39
C ASP A 22 -5.12 4.99 -9.65
N PRO A 23 -5.61 5.61 -10.75
CA PRO A 23 -4.79 5.91 -11.93
C PRO A 23 -3.60 6.86 -11.66
N GLY A 24 -3.66 7.65 -10.60
CA GLY A 24 -2.54 8.45 -10.13
C GLY A 24 -1.33 7.61 -9.70
N PHE A 25 -1.58 6.37 -9.24
CA PHE A 25 -0.58 5.42 -8.78
C PHE A 25 -0.19 4.39 -9.86
N GLU A 26 -0.96 4.22 -10.94
CA GLU A 26 -0.59 3.33 -12.06
C GLU A 26 0.80 3.68 -12.64
N LYS A 27 1.12 4.97 -12.69
CA LYS A 27 2.43 5.47 -13.16
C LYS A 27 3.57 5.14 -12.20
N TRP A 28 3.28 4.83 -10.94
CA TRP A 28 4.29 4.34 -9.99
C TRP A 28 4.68 2.91 -10.36
N ARG A 29 3.71 2.10 -10.81
CA ARG A 29 3.90 0.69 -11.20
C ARG A 29 4.63 0.54 -12.54
N TYR A 30 4.36 1.44 -13.49
CA TYR A 30 4.97 1.43 -14.82
C TYR A 30 5.49 2.83 -15.20
N PRO A 31 6.71 3.20 -14.75
CA PRO A 31 7.29 4.50 -15.12
C PRO A 31 7.60 4.65 -16.62
N PHE A 32 7.45 3.62 -17.47
CA PHE A 32 8.04 3.58 -18.82
C PHE A 32 7.10 3.32 -20.03
N THR A 33 5.77 3.43 -19.92
CA THR A 33 4.87 3.06 -21.05
C THR A 33 4.36 4.22 -21.92
N MET A 34 4.93 5.43 -21.82
CA MET A 34 4.35 6.59 -22.53
C MET A 34 5.34 7.45 -23.31
N ASP A 35 6.29 6.82 -24.04
CA ASP A 35 7.04 7.51 -25.10
C ASP A 35 7.47 6.64 -26.30
N GLN A 36 6.65 5.68 -26.73
CA GLN A 36 6.85 5.01 -28.02
C GLN A 36 5.65 5.18 -28.95
N GLN A 37 5.32 6.44 -29.26
CA GLN A 37 4.71 6.76 -30.55
C GLN A 37 5.80 7.07 -31.58
N ARG A 38 6.55 6.04 -32.01
CA ARG A 38 7.26 6.07 -33.30
C ARG A 38 7.77 4.69 -33.75
N ALA A 39 6.94 3.95 -34.48
CA ALA A 39 7.19 3.62 -35.89
C ALA A 39 6.06 2.72 -36.44
N PRO A 40 5.61 2.93 -37.69
CA PRO A 40 4.55 2.15 -38.30
C PRO A 40 5.01 0.73 -38.66
N ILE A 41 4.08 -0.20 -38.44
CA ILE A 41 4.01 -1.56 -39.01
C ILE A 41 4.54 -1.60 -40.45
N SER A 42 5.62 -2.34 -40.66
CA SER A 42 6.16 -2.67 -41.98
C SER A 42 6.71 -4.10 -41.97
N ASN A 43 5.88 -5.00 -42.51
CA ASN A 43 6.17 -6.26 -43.21
C ASN A 43 6.90 -7.44 -42.50
N ALA A 44 6.19 -8.57 -42.51
CA ALA A 44 6.55 -9.97 -42.21
C ALA A 44 7.68 -10.54 -43.14
N PRO A 45 8.18 -11.81 -43.05
CA PRO A 45 7.57 -13.01 -42.42
C PRO A 45 8.48 -14.10 -41.75
N ALA A 46 7.79 -15.01 -41.05
CA ALA A 46 8.02 -16.46 -40.87
C ALA A 46 9.23 -17.03 -40.06
N ASN A 47 8.87 -18.01 -39.22
CA ASN A 47 9.63 -19.15 -38.69
C ASN A 47 10.54 -18.95 -37.48
N GLY A 48 10.27 -19.74 -36.43
CA GLY A 48 11.26 -20.05 -35.40
C GLY A 48 10.66 -20.36 -34.04
N HIS A 49 10.55 -21.65 -33.73
CA HIS A 49 10.45 -22.15 -32.36
C HIS A 49 11.64 -21.60 -31.55
N ASP A 50 11.43 -20.74 -30.56
CA ASP A 50 12.33 -20.67 -29.40
C ASP A 50 11.64 -20.08 -28.17
N SER A 51 11.63 -20.92 -27.15
CA SER A 51 11.46 -20.65 -25.73
C SER A 51 12.28 -19.47 -25.22
N THR A 52 11.68 -18.30 -25.11
CA THR A 52 12.04 -17.32 -24.07
C THR A 52 10.79 -16.55 -23.65
N ILE A 53 10.08 -17.07 -22.63
CA ILE A 53 9.36 -16.16 -21.75
C ILE A 53 10.48 -15.29 -21.16
N SER A 54 10.64 -14.09 -21.69
CA SER A 54 11.47 -13.06 -21.09
C SER A 54 10.79 -12.65 -19.79
N THR A 55 10.94 -13.50 -18.76
CA THR A 55 10.80 -13.10 -17.36
C THR A 55 11.99 -12.20 -17.06
N SER A 56 11.96 -11.00 -17.61
CA SER A 56 12.80 -9.91 -17.13
C SER A 56 12.53 -9.80 -15.62
N PRO A 57 13.57 -9.86 -14.77
CA PRO A 57 13.39 -9.99 -13.33
C PRO A 57 12.56 -8.82 -12.81
N ILE A 58 11.61 -9.14 -11.94
CA ILE A 58 10.73 -8.21 -11.20
C ILE A 58 11.55 -7.20 -10.37
N ASN A 59 12.88 -7.32 -10.34
CA ASN A 59 13.84 -6.27 -9.98
C ASN A 59 13.91 -5.12 -11.01
N ALA A 60 12.76 -4.63 -11.47
CA ALA A 60 12.68 -3.26 -11.98
C ALA A 60 13.25 -2.35 -10.88
N ARG A 61 14.27 -1.59 -11.24
CA ARG A 61 15.13 -0.81 -10.33
C ARG A 61 14.31 -0.14 -9.24
N GLN A 62 14.77 -0.26 -8.00
CA GLN A 62 14.23 0.44 -6.84
C GLN A 62 14.37 1.95 -7.06
N GLU A 63 13.33 2.58 -7.61
CA GLU A 63 13.35 4.01 -7.97
C GLU A 63 12.71 4.90 -6.90
N PHE A 64 11.82 4.36 -6.07
CA PHE A 64 11.26 5.07 -4.93
C PHE A 64 11.99 4.69 -3.63
N VAL A 65 12.44 5.72 -2.91
CA VAL A 65 12.99 5.61 -1.55
C VAL A 65 12.02 6.21 -0.54
N LEU A 66 10.72 6.09 -0.82
CA LEU A 66 9.67 6.65 0.00
C LEU A 66 9.59 5.87 1.32
N GLU A 67 9.67 6.61 2.43
CA GLU A 67 9.64 6.11 3.79
C GLU A 67 8.35 6.54 4.50
N GLU A 68 7.74 7.67 4.12
CA GLU A 68 6.51 8.18 4.74
C GLU A 68 5.52 8.65 3.67
N LEU A 69 4.29 8.16 3.77
CA LEU A 69 3.21 8.49 2.84
C LEU A 69 1.93 8.82 3.62
N CYS A 70 1.44 10.04 3.46
CA CYS A 70 0.14 10.46 4.00
C CYS A 70 -0.88 10.58 2.87
N LEU A 71 -1.94 9.77 2.94
CA LEU A 71 -3.07 9.75 2.00
C LEU A 71 -4.39 10.00 2.74
N LYS A 72 -4.34 10.72 3.84
CA LYS A 72 -5.51 10.98 4.67
C LYS A 72 -6.58 11.73 3.89
N ASP A 73 -7.85 11.32 4.05
CA ASP A 73 -9.01 11.95 3.41
C ASP A 73 -8.95 11.90 1.87
N CYS A 74 -8.32 10.84 1.32
CA CYS A 74 -8.30 10.54 -0.11
C CYS A 74 -9.40 9.52 -0.44
N ALA A 75 -10.64 10.00 -0.53
CA ALA A 75 -11.85 9.16 -0.57
C ALA A 75 -11.98 8.21 -1.77
N PHE A 76 -11.20 8.41 -2.84
CA PHE A 76 -11.29 7.64 -4.09
C PHE A 76 -10.15 6.64 -4.29
N LEU A 77 -9.48 6.24 -3.21
CA LEU A 77 -8.47 5.20 -3.23
C LEU A 77 -9.08 3.83 -2.93
N THR A 78 -8.85 2.88 -3.83
CA THR A 78 -9.27 1.49 -3.68
C THR A 78 -8.06 0.59 -3.43
N ASP A 79 -8.29 -0.73 -3.40
CA ASP A 79 -7.23 -1.72 -3.26
C ASP A 79 -6.16 -1.59 -4.38
N ASP A 80 -6.52 -1.09 -5.58
CA ASP A 80 -5.58 -0.91 -6.69
C ASP A 80 -4.47 0.12 -6.38
N ALA A 81 -4.81 1.21 -5.69
CA ALA A 81 -3.81 2.17 -5.22
C ALA A 81 -2.88 1.52 -4.18
N ILE A 82 -3.44 0.74 -3.25
CA ILE A 82 -2.67 0.08 -2.19
C ILE A 82 -1.74 -0.98 -2.77
N ILE A 83 -2.20 -1.76 -3.74
CA ILE A 83 -1.36 -2.70 -4.51
C ILE A 83 -0.23 -1.95 -5.20
N SER A 84 -0.53 -0.82 -5.84
CA SER A 84 0.49 -0.01 -6.53
C SER A 84 1.53 0.54 -5.56
N ILE A 85 1.13 1.03 -4.38
CA ILE A 85 2.03 1.48 -3.32
C ILE A 85 2.89 0.31 -2.81
N SER A 86 2.25 -0.84 -2.52
CA SER A 86 2.92 -2.03 -1.98
C SER A 86 4.00 -2.57 -2.93
N LEU A 87 3.77 -2.52 -4.24
CA LEU A 87 4.73 -2.97 -5.25
C LEU A 87 5.88 -1.98 -5.50
N THR A 88 5.70 -0.71 -5.14
CA THR A 88 6.63 0.37 -5.54
C THR A 88 7.41 0.96 -4.38
N CYS A 89 6.88 0.86 -3.15
CA CYS A 89 7.42 1.48 -1.95
C CYS A 89 7.82 0.44 -0.88
N PRO A 90 8.83 -0.43 -1.13
CA PRO A 90 9.22 -1.47 -0.17
C PRO A 90 9.94 -0.94 1.08
N LEU A 91 10.37 0.32 1.06
CA LEU A 91 11.02 1.00 2.19
C LEU A 91 10.04 1.82 3.03
N LEU A 92 8.73 1.72 2.78
CA LEU A 92 7.74 2.50 3.49
C LEU A 92 7.71 2.10 4.97
N ARG A 93 7.85 3.10 5.84
CA ARG A 93 7.85 2.99 7.31
C ARG A 93 6.61 3.60 7.91
N VAL A 94 6.08 4.68 7.33
CA VAL A 94 4.89 5.38 7.82
C VAL A 94 3.85 5.46 6.72
N LEU A 95 2.63 5.00 7.00
CA LEU A 95 1.50 5.10 6.08
C LEU A 95 0.26 5.58 6.83
N SER A 96 -0.36 6.66 6.34
CA SER A 96 -1.69 7.07 6.78
C SER A 96 -2.71 6.91 5.67
N LEU A 97 -3.73 6.10 5.93
CA LEU A 97 -4.93 5.92 5.10
C LEU A 97 -6.18 6.43 5.84
N SER A 98 -6.01 7.26 6.87
CA SER A 98 -7.12 7.74 7.69
C SER A 98 -8.22 8.39 6.85
N PHE A 99 -9.50 8.13 7.16
CA PHE A 99 -10.67 8.56 6.38
C PHE A 99 -10.75 8.02 4.94
N CYS A 100 -9.92 7.05 4.54
CA CYS A 100 -10.08 6.36 3.26
C CYS A 100 -11.04 5.16 3.44
N CYS A 101 -12.19 5.20 2.77
CA CYS A 101 -13.27 4.24 3.00
C CYS A 101 -13.59 3.33 1.80
N SER A 102 -12.83 3.44 0.70
CA SER A 102 -13.16 2.78 -0.57
C SER A 102 -12.32 1.53 -0.89
N PHE A 103 -11.46 1.10 0.03
CA PHE A 103 -10.70 -0.15 -0.06
C PHE A 103 -11.33 -1.26 0.79
N THR A 104 -10.89 -2.51 0.61
CA THR A 104 -11.43 -3.70 1.28
C THR A 104 -10.40 -4.32 2.21
N GLU A 105 -10.76 -5.37 2.95
CA GLU A 105 -9.84 -6.10 3.85
C GLU A 105 -8.61 -6.71 3.15
N THR A 106 -8.65 -6.82 1.82
CA THR A 106 -7.52 -7.31 1.01
C THR A 106 -6.29 -6.39 1.05
N PHE A 107 -6.46 -5.13 1.46
CA PHE A 107 -5.36 -4.18 1.63
C PHE A 107 -4.25 -4.71 2.55
N ALA A 108 -4.62 -5.43 3.62
CA ALA A 108 -3.69 -5.92 4.63
C ALA A 108 -2.69 -6.92 4.02
N VAL A 109 -3.17 -7.81 3.14
CA VAL A 109 -2.33 -8.79 2.43
C VAL A 109 -1.32 -8.08 1.53
N SER A 110 -1.76 -7.03 0.84
CA SER A 110 -0.90 -6.27 -0.07
C SER A 110 0.19 -5.51 0.70
N LEU A 111 -0.18 -4.83 1.79
CA LEU A 111 0.77 -4.08 2.62
C LEU A 111 1.82 -4.99 3.26
N VAL A 112 1.41 -6.13 3.82
CA VAL A 112 2.32 -7.11 4.42
C VAL A 112 3.31 -7.66 3.38
N ALA A 113 2.84 -7.95 2.17
CA ALA A 113 3.68 -8.50 1.11
C ALA A 113 4.66 -7.47 0.52
N GLY A 114 4.25 -6.20 0.44
CA GLY A 114 5.00 -5.15 -0.24
C GLY A 114 5.82 -4.22 0.66
N CYS A 115 5.37 -3.98 1.88
CA CYS A 115 5.95 -2.99 2.81
C CYS A 115 6.39 -3.66 4.13
N PRO A 116 7.39 -4.56 4.12
CA PRO A 116 7.79 -5.31 5.32
C PRO A 116 8.42 -4.43 6.41
N ALA A 117 8.88 -3.23 6.06
CA ALA A 117 9.52 -2.28 6.97
C ALA A 117 8.52 -1.27 7.59
N LEU A 118 7.21 -1.51 7.47
CA LEU A 118 6.20 -0.60 7.98
C LEU A 118 6.18 -0.58 9.52
N GLU A 119 6.35 0.61 10.09
CA GLU A 119 6.45 0.86 11.53
C GLU A 119 5.23 1.58 12.07
N GLU A 120 4.68 2.53 11.33
CA GLU A 120 3.51 3.31 11.73
C GLU A 120 2.41 3.20 10.67
N LEU A 121 1.23 2.76 11.10
CA LEU A 121 0.06 2.62 10.24
C LEU A 121 -1.16 3.30 10.87
N ASP A 122 -1.73 4.27 10.16
CA ASP A 122 -2.98 4.92 10.55
C ASP A 122 -4.13 4.50 9.65
N LEU A 123 -5.07 3.76 10.23
CA LEU A 123 -6.31 3.26 9.62
C LEU A 123 -7.55 3.85 10.30
N SER A 124 -7.39 4.95 11.04
CA SER A 124 -8.51 5.55 11.75
C SER A 124 -9.62 5.98 10.79
N TYR A 125 -10.87 5.78 11.21
CA TYR A 125 -12.07 6.04 10.42
C TYR A 125 -12.24 5.17 9.15
N CYS A 126 -11.44 4.11 8.98
CA CYS A 126 -11.57 3.16 7.87
C CYS A 126 -12.47 1.96 8.23
N GLY A 127 -13.58 2.22 8.95
CA GLY A 127 -14.33 1.18 9.66
C GLY A 127 -14.99 0.10 8.81
N VAL A 128 -15.18 0.34 7.51
CA VAL A 128 -15.69 -0.70 6.58
C VAL A 128 -14.60 -1.70 6.21
N ALA A 129 -13.37 -1.24 5.99
CA ALA A 129 -12.28 -2.06 5.48
C ALA A 129 -11.47 -2.79 6.56
N VAL A 130 -11.48 -2.26 7.79
CA VAL A 130 -10.65 -2.77 8.89
C VAL A 130 -11.46 -3.72 9.78
N THR A 131 -11.14 -5.02 9.70
CA THR A 131 -11.80 -6.11 10.41
C THR A 131 -10.82 -6.84 11.35
N ASP A 132 -11.33 -7.76 12.17
CA ASP A 132 -10.49 -8.63 13.00
C ASP A 132 -9.53 -9.49 12.16
N GLU A 133 -9.95 -9.94 10.98
CA GLU A 133 -9.10 -10.68 10.03
C GLU A 133 -7.94 -9.81 9.52
N CYS A 134 -8.20 -8.53 9.22
CA CYS A 134 -7.14 -7.58 8.87
C CYS A 134 -6.07 -7.48 9.98
N LEU A 135 -6.50 -7.43 11.24
CA LEU A 135 -5.58 -7.32 12.38
C LEU A 135 -4.71 -8.56 12.54
N GLU A 136 -5.26 -9.75 12.32
CA GLU A 136 -4.49 -10.99 12.33
C GLU A 136 -3.43 -11.00 11.22
N ILE A 137 -3.81 -10.59 9.99
CA ILE A 137 -2.90 -10.52 8.85
C ILE A 137 -1.78 -9.50 9.12
N LEU A 138 -2.12 -8.30 9.58
CA LEU A 138 -1.14 -7.25 9.90
C LEU A 138 -0.22 -7.68 11.04
N GLY A 139 -0.78 -8.28 12.11
CA GLY A 139 -0.01 -8.74 13.25
C GLY A 139 1.00 -9.83 12.88
N LYS A 140 0.59 -10.82 12.07
CA LYS A 140 1.49 -11.88 11.58
C LYS A 140 2.52 -11.35 10.58
N GLY A 141 2.06 -10.50 9.66
CA GLY A 141 2.85 -10.04 8.53
C GLY A 141 3.90 -8.99 8.86
N LEU A 142 3.60 -8.11 9.82
CA LEU A 142 4.47 -7.02 10.27
C LEU A 142 4.94 -7.23 11.71
N ALA A 143 4.98 -8.49 12.18
CA ALA A 143 5.25 -8.86 13.56
C ALA A 143 6.50 -8.21 14.16
N SER A 144 7.54 -8.00 13.35
CA SER A 144 8.84 -7.48 13.76
C SER A 144 9.08 -6.00 13.42
N SER A 145 8.14 -5.36 12.73
CA SER A 145 8.31 -3.98 12.20
C SER A 145 7.27 -3.01 12.72
N LEU A 146 6.00 -3.42 12.84
CA LEU A 146 4.93 -2.51 13.22
C LEU A 146 5.06 -2.08 14.69
N ASP A 147 5.33 -0.80 14.91
CA ASP A 147 5.54 -0.15 16.21
C ASP A 147 4.28 0.60 16.69
N LYS A 148 3.55 1.24 15.76
CA LYS A 148 2.37 2.05 16.07
C LYS A 148 1.21 1.77 15.12
N LEU A 149 0.03 1.57 15.68
CA LEU A 149 -1.19 1.29 14.92
C LEU A 149 -2.38 2.12 15.43
N ASN A 150 -2.93 2.97 14.57
CA ASN A 150 -4.13 3.76 14.88
C ASN A 150 -5.37 3.12 14.24
N LEU A 151 -6.31 2.72 15.10
CA LEU A 151 -7.56 2.02 14.79
C LEU A 151 -8.78 2.79 15.30
N ARG A 152 -8.64 4.10 15.59
CA ARG A 152 -9.76 4.90 16.10
C ARG A 152 -10.94 4.84 15.15
N ASN A 153 -12.13 4.63 15.71
CA ASN A 153 -13.39 4.60 14.96
C ASN A 153 -13.46 3.48 13.89
N CYS A 154 -12.70 2.40 14.07
CA CYS A 154 -12.86 1.17 13.29
C CYS A 154 -13.90 0.27 13.96
N VAL A 155 -15.15 0.38 13.52
CA VAL A 155 -16.32 -0.23 14.18
C VAL A 155 -16.44 -1.75 14.03
N ARG A 156 -15.72 -2.36 13.08
CA ARG A 156 -15.72 -3.80 12.82
C ARG A 156 -14.62 -4.56 13.57
N ILE A 157 -13.86 -3.86 14.42
CA ILE A 157 -12.84 -4.47 15.28
C ILE A 157 -13.47 -4.85 16.61
N THR A 158 -13.19 -6.06 17.06
CA THR A 158 -13.63 -6.59 18.35
C THR A 158 -12.42 -6.95 19.23
N ASP A 159 -12.70 -7.35 20.47
CA ASP A 159 -11.68 -7.84 21.39
C ASP A 159 -10.92 -9.06 20.83
N ALA A 160 -11.55 -9.87 19.96
CA ALA A 160 -10.89 -11.00 19.32
C ALA A 160 -9.79 -10.55 18.33
N GLY A 161 -10.06 -9.53 17.51
CA GLY A 161 -9.07 -8.96 16.61
C GLY A 161 -7.92 -8.30 17.37
N LEU A 162 -8.21 -7.58 18.46
CA LEU A 162 -7.19 -6.97 19.31
C LEU A 162 -6.33 -8.02 20.04
N ALA A 163 -6.95 -9.12 20.50
CA ALA A 163 -6.21 -10.24 21.10
C ALA A 163 -5.29 -10.91 20.07
N SER A 164 -5.79 -11.18 18.86
CA SER A 164 -4.99 -11.72 17.76
C SER A 164 -3.83 -10.80 17.39
N LEU A 165 -4.06 -9.49 17.33
CA LEU A 165 -3.01 -8.51 17.10
C LEU A 165 -1.94 -8.55 18.20
N ALA A 166 -2.36 -8.58 19.47
CA ALA A 166 -1.44 -8.64 20.61
C ALA A 166 -0.63 -9.94 20.69
N GLU A 167 -1.18 -11.05 20.18
CA GLU A 167 -0.47 -12.34 20.11
C GLU A 167 0.65 -12.33 19.06
N HIS A 168 0.42 -11.67 17.91
CA HIS A 168 1.31 -11.77 16.75
C HIS A 168 2.23 -10.55 16.55
N ALA A 169 1.79 -9.34 16.92
CA ALA A 169 2.53 -8.10 16.70
C ALA A 169 3.57 -7.83 17.80
N LEU A 170 4.71 -8.53 17.73
CA LEU A 170 5.75 -8.52 18.77
C LEU A 170 6.49 -7.19 18.94
N ALA A 171 6.55 -6.37 17.89
CA ALA A 171 7.20 -5.07 17.92
C ALA A 171 6.27 -3.92 18.35
N LEU A 172 4.97 -4.18 18.47
CA LEU A 172 3.94 -3.15 18.65
C LEU A 172 4.02 -2.51 20.04
N ARG A 173 4.16 -1.19 20.09
CA ARG A 173 4.25 -0.40 21.32
C ARG A 173 3.05 0.47 21.57
N GLU A 174 2.45 1.01 20.52
CA GLU A 174 1.34 1.96 20.63
C GLU A 174 0.16 1.51 19.76
N VAL A 175 -1.00 1.34 20.40
CA VAL A 175 -2.26 1.07 19.70
C VAL A 175 -3.31 2.06 20.16
N TRP A 176 -3.93 2.76 19.22
CA TRP A 176 -5.08 3.62 19.48
C TRP A 176 -6.33 3.00 18.90
N ALA A 177 -7.02 2.18 19.68
CA ALA A 177 -8.39 1.79 19.38
C ALA A 177 -9.33 2.70 20.18
N ALA A 178 -10.39 3.21 19.54
CA ALA A 178 -11.45 3.85 20.32
C ALA A 178 -12.21 2.72 21.02
N SER A 179 -12.21 2.74 22.36
CA SER A 179 -12.99 1.80 23.17
C SER A 179 -14.47 1.94 22.79
N ASN A 180 -15.03 0.96 22.08
CA ASN A 180 -16.49 0.78 22.04
C ASN A 180 -16.99 0.15 23.36
N ALA A 181 -16.10 -0.14 24.31
CA ALA A 181 -16.46 -0.50 25.68
C ALA A 181 -16.78 0.77 26.47
N PHE A 182 -18.07 1.10 26.57
CA PHE A 182 -18.83 1.65 27.70
C PHE A 182 -20.00 2.50 27.19
N ALA A 183 -21.05 1.80 26.76
CA ALA A 183 -22.45 2.23 26.89
C ALA A 183 -23.25 1.04 27.44
#